data_AF-A0A845ZVN0-F1
#
_entry.id   AF-A0A845ZVN0-F1
#
_cell.length_a   1.000
_cell.length_b   1.000
_cell.length_c   1.000
_cell.angle_alpha   90.00
_cell.angle_beta   90.00
_cell.angle_gamma   90.00
#
_symmetry.space_group_name_H-M   'P 1'
#
loop_
_entity.id
_entity.type
_entity.pdbx_description
1 polymer ?
#
loop_
_entity_poly.entity_id
_entity_poly.type
_entity_poly.pdbx_seq_one_letter_code
_entity_poly.pdbx_strand_id
1 'polypeptide(L)'
;HPGRLILNQNTVGLTLLPQQPGKPLRVSWSDSIAARQWRVDNRAVTGKAGIPYSVEIMGVLGEPVLVINGQLAADAAPDFWGLAVRDPAHYFLESFRRILEAEGIGVIKALVKDSSAEMVRSSDQGMGREVNNRFRSNVNNTEITNTQTTRELAAVESLPLALLLKEINQHSNNLYAEALLHQLETEVGSESSPKLGLVAVQQSLTELGVDPKSYSLADGSGLSRHNLASPFAIAQTLRLMAQTPLAQVYRESLATAEVSGTLRDRFRDTAALGKLQAKTGTLSGVSALSGYLDIPDYKTLVFSILVNQSDQSAATLLRAIDEIVLLLTRLGYC
;
A
#
# COMPACT_ATOMS: atom_id res chain seq x y z
N HIS A 1 -3.82 -15.90 -7.90
CA HIS A 1 -4.50 -14.59 -7.78
C HIS A 1 -3.63 -13.47 -8.37
N PRO A 2 -4.17 -12.60 -9.24
CA PRO A 2 -3.48 -11.39 -9.69
C PRO A 2 -3.26 -10.49 -8.47
N GLY A 3 -2.02 -10.35 -8.02
CA GLY A 3 -1.67 -9.60 -6.82
C GLY A 3 -0.62 -10.25 -5.91
N ARG A 4 -0.37 -11.56 -6.04
CA ARG A 4 0.66 -12.27 -5.24
C ARG A 4 2.09 -12.10 -5.77
N LEU A 5 2.25 -11.70 -7.03
CA LEU A 5 3.55 -11.37 -7.61
C LEU A 5 3.69 -9.85 -7.64
N ILE A 6 4.55 -9.34 -6.77
CA ILE A 6 4.82 -7.92 -6.63
C ILE A 6 6.28 -7.67 -7.01
N LEU A 7 6.50 -6.82 -8.01
CA LEU A 7 7.84 -6.34 -8.38
C LEU A 7 7.86 -4.82 -8.28
N ASN A 8 8.86 -4.27 -7.58
CA ASN A 8 9.01 -2.82 -7.37
C ASN A 8 7.71 -2.15 -6.87
N GLN A 9 7.06 -2.79 -5.90
CA GLN A 9 5.78 -2.36 -5.33
C GLN A 9 4.67 -2.19 -6.39
N ASN A 10 4.76 -2.89 -7.53
CA ASN A 10 3.86 -2.72 -8.67
C ASN A 10 3.74 -1.27 -9.13
N THR A 11 4.84 -0.51 -8.99
CA THR A 11 4.93 0.86 -9.47
C THR A 11 6.03 0.99 -10.51
N VAL A 12 5.86 1.97 -11.39
CA VAL A 12 6.86 2.41 -12.36
C VAL A 12 6.98 3.92 -12.29
N GLY A 13 8.21 4.43 -12.31
CA GLY A 13 8.48 5.86 -12.41
C GLY A 13 8.31 6.36 -13.85
N LEU A 14 7.56 7.45 -13.99
CA LEU A 14 7.49 8.29 -15.18
C LEU A 14 8.10 9.66 -14.85
N THR A 15 8.97 10.16 -15.71
CA THR A 15 9.64 11.46 -15.54
C THR A 15 9.31 12.37 -16.71
N LEU A 16 8.88 13.59 -16.40
CA LEU A 16 8.64 14.66 -17.35
C LEU A 16 9.82 15.63 -17.31
N LEU A 17 10.48 15.80 -18.45
CA LEU A 17 11.65 16.64 -18.58
C LEU A 17 11.31 17.89 -19.40
N PRO A 18 11.56 19.10 -18.86
CA PRO A 18 11.42 20.31 -19.65
C PRO A 18 12.45 20.31 -20.79
N GLN A 19 12.06 20.93 -21.90
CA GLN A 19 12.87 21.08 -23.11
C GLN A 19 13.05 22.58 -23.44
N GLN A 20 13.13 22.94 -24.71
CA GLN A 20 13.02 24.33 -25.12
C GLN A 20 11.57 24.83 -24.93
N PRO A 21 11.36 26.10 -24.50
CA PRO A 21 10.02 26.66 -24.36
C PRO A 21 9.16 26.46 -25.62
N GLY A 22 7.90 26.07 -25.42
CA GLY A 22 6.94 25.75 -26.48
C GLY A 22 7.05 24.33 -27.03
N LYS A 23 8.07 23.54 -26.68
CA LYS A 23 8.14 22.11 -27.03
C LYS A 23 7.35 21.26 -26.04
N PRO A 24 6.74 20.14 -26.48
CA PRO A 24 6.15 19.17 -25.57
C PRO A 24 7.14 18.72 -24.50
N LEU A 25 6.69 18.38 -23.29
CA LEU A 25 7.58 17.78 -22.30
C LEU A 25 8.10 16.44 -22.80
N ARG A 26 9.37 16.11 -22.54
CA ARG A 26 9.89 14.78 -22.86
C ARG A 26 9.44 13.82 -21.76
N VAL A 27 8.84 12.70 -22.15
CA VAL A 27 8.44 11.62 -21.23
C VAL A 27 9.53 10.56 -21.21
N SER A 28 9.98 10.18 -20.03
CA SER A 28 10.91 9.07 -19.80
C SER A 28 10.33 8.10 -18.79
N TRP A 29 10.52 6.80 -19.02
CA TRP A 29 10.07 5.75 -18.09
C TRP A 29 11.27 5.06 -17.46
N SER A 30 11.13 4.69 -16.20
CA SER A 30 12.15 3.92 -15.46
C SER A 30 12.25 2.46 -15.93
N ASP A 31 11.16 1.88 -16.46
CA ASP A 31 11.18 0.53 -17.03
C ASP A 31 10.29 0.43 -18.28
N SER A 32 10.86 -0.11 -19.37
CA SER A 32 10.19 -0.24 -20.67
C SER A 32 9.08 -1.30 -20.72
N ILE A 33 9.14 -2.35 -19.90
CA ILE A 33 8.12 -3.41 -19.84
C ILE A 33 6.85 -2.83 -19.23
N ALA A 34 6.98 -2.11 -18.11
CA ALA A 34 5.85 -1.41 -17.50
C ALA A 34 5.32 -0.28 -18.39
N ALA A 35 6.20 0.49 -19.04
CA ALA A 35 5.82 1.56 -19.96
C ALA A 35 4.93 1.08 -21.11
N ARG A 36 5.20 -0.11 -21.66
CA ARG A 36 4.41 -0.71 -22.76
C ARG A 36 2.96 -1.02 -22.37
N GLN A 37 2.63 -1.05 -21.08
CA GLN A 37 1.26 -1.24 -20.61
C GLN A 37 0.42 0.05 -20.71
N TRP A 38 1.04 1.18 -21.08
CA TRP A 38 0.40 2.49 -21.17
C TRP A 38 0.57 3.10 -22.55
N ARG A 39 -0.50 3.72 -23.05
CA ARG A 39 -0.49 4.69 -24.15
C ARG A 39 -0.48 6.09 -23.56
N VAL A 40 0.52 6.89 -23.88
CA VAL A 40 0.65 8.26 -23.38
C VAL A 40 0.17 9.25 -24.44
N ASP A 41 -0.87 10.02 -24.11
CA ASP A 41 -1.31 11.21 -24.82
C ASP A 41 -0.70 12.43 -24.13
N ASN A 42 0.48 12.84 -24.60
CA ASN A 42 1.23 13.94 -24.01
C ASN A 42 0.87 15.27 -24.69
N ARG A 43 0.10 16.08 -23.98
CA ARG A 43 -0.32 17.43 -24.36
C ARG A 43 0.37 18.51 -23.53
N ALA A 44 1.22 18.11 -22.58
CA ALA A 44 1.94 19.04 -21.73
C ALA A 44 3.13 19.65 -22.47
N VAL A 45 3.43 20.91 -22.15
CA VAL A 45 4.47 21.68 -22.83
C VAL A 45 5.46 22.27 -21.85
N THR A 46 6.67 22.53 -22.36
CA THR A 46 7.66 23.31 -21.64
C THR A 46 7.29 24.78 -21.72
N GLY A 47 7.08 25.42 -20.58
CA GLY A 47 6.83 26.85 -20.48
C GLY A 47 8.10 27.69 -20.51
N LYS A 48 7.94 29.01 -20.34
CA LYS A 48 9.08 29.90 -20.09
C LYS A 48 9.65 29.65 -18.69
N ALA A 49 10.85 30.15 -18.43
CA ALA A 49 11.44 30.09 -17.10
C ALA A 49 10.53 30.79 -16.05
N GLY A 50 10.44 30.22 -14.85
CA GLY A 50 9.70 30.79 -13.72
C GLY A 50 8.16 30.77 -13.81
N ILE A 51 7.57 30.11 -14.82
CA ILE A 51 6.10 29.96 -14.83
C ILE A 51 5.62 29.08 -13.68
N PRO A 52 4.39 29.28 -13.17
CA PRO A 52 3.79 28.38 -12.20
C PRO A 52 3.64 26.96 -12.76
N TYR A 53 3.89 25.96 -11.91
CA TYR A 53 3.64 24.57 -12.21
C TYR A 53 2.15 24.31 -12.42
N SER A 54 1.78 23.62 -13.49
CA SER A 54 0.38 23.23 -13.78
C SER A 54 0.23 21.84 -14.38
N VAL A 55 1.26 20.99 -14.29
CA VAL A 55 1.23 19.66 -14.89
C VAL A 55 0.25 18.75 -14.14
N GLU A 56 -0.57 18.05 -14.92
CA GLU A 56 -1.51 17.04 -14.43
C GLU A 56 -1.44 15.79 -15.29
N ILE A 57 -1.47 14.62 -14.65
CA ILE A 57 -1.58 13.30 -15.31
C ILE A 57 -2.90 12.67 -14.92
N MET A 58 -3.73 12.37 -15.92
CA MET A 58 -5.02 11.71 -15.72
C MET A 58 -5.06 10.37 -16.44
N GLY A 59 -5.51 9.33 -15.74
CA GLY A 59 -5.83 8.04 -16.36
C GLY A 59 -7.24 8.06 -16.96
N VAL A 60 -7.42 7.43 -18.12
CA VAL A 60 -8.75 7.17 -18.67
C VAL A 60 -9.30 5.89 -18.03
N LEU A 61 -10.48 5.99 -17.40
CA LEU A 61 -11.06 4.85 -16.68
C LEU A 61 -11.27 3.65 -17.62
N GLY A 62 -10.78 2.48 -17.22
CA GLY A 62 -10.88 1.24 -18.00
C GLY A 62 -9.85 1.12 -19.13
N GLU A 63 -9.28 2.21 -19.62
CA GLU A 63 -8.34 2.19 -20.74
C GLU A 63 -6.88 2.33 -20.29
N PRO A 64 -5.91 1.70 -20.95
CA PRO A 64 -4.48 1.86 -20.67
C PRO A 64 -3.95 3.19 -21.22
N VAL A 65 -4.62 4.30 -20.92
CA VAL A 65 -4.30 5.62 -21.47
C VAL A 65 -4.02 6.62 -20.35
N LEU A 66 -2.90 7.34 -20.49
CA LEU A 66 -2.54 8.49 -19.65
C LEU A 66 -2.61 9.75 -20.51
N VAL A 67 -3.35 10.74 -20.04
CA VAL A 67 -3.39 12.08 -20.64
C VAL A 67 -2.58 13.02 -19.75
N ILE A 68 -1.54 13.63 -20.31
CA ILE A 68 -0.64 14.55 -19.62
C ILE A 68 -0.93 15.96 -20.14
N ASN A 69 -1.33 16.88 -19.27
CA ASN A 69 -1.65 18.27 -19.62
C ASN A 69 -0.82 19.26 -18.78
N GLY A 70 -0.93 20.54 -19.13
CA GLY A 70 -0.33 21.63 -18.36
C GLY A 70 1.07 22.02 -18.82
N GLN A 71 1.78 22.74 -17.94
CA GLN A 71 3.09 23.28 -18.26
C GLN A 71 4.08 23.11 -17.11
N LEU A 72 5.32 22.78 -17.48
CA LEU A 72 6.48 22.79 -16.58
C LEU A 72 7.48 23.84 -17.07
N ALA A 73 8.02 24.66 -16.16
CA ALA A 73 8.95 25.72 -16.52
C ALA A 73 10.24 25.17 -17.12
N ALA A 74 10.86 25.89 -18.07
CA ALA A 74 12.09 25.44 -18.75
C ALA A 74 13.28 25.28 -17.79
N ASP A 75 13.29 26.01 -16.67
CA ASP A 75 14.29 25.98 -15.61
C ASP A 75 13.91 25.07 -14.43
N ALA A 76 12.75 24.40 -14.49
CA ALA A 76 12.35 23.46 -13.46
C ALA A 76 13.20 22.18 -13.50
N ALA A 77 13.36 21.55 -12.34
CA ALA A 77 13.89 20.20 -12.27
C ALA A 77 12.94 19.21 -12.98
N PRO A 78 13.44 18.04 -13.43
CA PRO A 78 12.60 16.96 -13.91
C PRO A 78 11.51 16.61 -12.90
N ASP A 79 10.29 16.44 -13.38
CA ASP A 79 9.12 16.15 -12.56
C ASP A 79 8.84 14.63 -12.57
N PHE A 80 8.73 14.03 -11.39
CA PHE A 80 8.67 12.58 -11.22
C PHE A 80 7.30 12.13 -10.70
N TRP A 81 6.74 11.12 -11.36
CA TRP A 81 5.46 10.52 -11.03
C TRP A 81 5.60 9.00 -10.85
N GLY A 82 5.14 8.49 -9.72
CA GLY A 82 4.96 7.05 -9.50
C GLY A 82 3.60 6.60 -10.03
N LEU A 83 3.58 5.64 -10.95
CA LEU A 83 2.36 5.11 -11.57
C LEU A 83 2.21 3.62 -11.27
N ALA A 84 0.96 3.17 -11.13
CA ALA A 84 0.66 1.76 -10.97
C ALA A 84 0.99 0.98 -12.26
N VAL A 85 1.57 -0.21 -12.09
CA VAL A 85 1.68 -1.23 -13.13
C VAL A 85 0.29 -1.88 -13.30
N ARG A 86 -0.25 -1.89 -14.53
CA ARG A 86 -1.62 -2.37 -14.79
C ARG A 86 -1.76 -3.88 -14.70
N ASP A 87 -0.74 -4.60 -15.17
CA ASP A 87 -0.65 -6.06 -15.08
C ASP A 87 0.64 -6.46 -14.36
N PRO A 88 0.60 -6.54 -13.02
CA PRO A 88 1.74 -6.93 -12.20
C PRO A 88 2.29 -8.32 -12.49
N ALA A 89 1.41 -9.29 -12.77
CA ALA A 89 1.82 -10.67 -13.02
C ALA A 89 2.57 -10.77 -14.34
N HIS A 90 2.06 -10.13 -15.40
CA HIS A 90 2.76 -10.05 -16.67
C HIS A 90 4.06 -9.25 -16.55
N TYR A 91 4.05 -8.12 -15.82
CA TYR A 91 5.26 -7.33 -15.56
C TYR A 91 6.36 -8.12 -14.88
N PHE A 92 6.03 -8.87 -13.82
CA PHE A 92 6.96 -9.77 -13.14
C PHE A 92 7.52 -10.81 -14.11
N LEU A 93 6.64 -11.49 -14.85
CA LEU A 93 7.02 -12.57 -15.76
C LEU A 93 8.00 -12.10 -16.83
N GLU A 94 7.67 -11.00 -17.52
CA GLU A 94 8.52 -10.44 -18.57
C GLU A 94 9.83 -9.88 -18.00
N SER A 95 9.80 -9.28 -16.81
CA SER A 95 11.01 -8.78 -16.14
C SER A 95 11.95 -9.92 -15.77
N PHE A 96 11.40 -11.01 -15.22
CA PHE A 96 12.17 -12.20 -14.87
C PHE A 96 12.76 -12.87 -16.11
N ARG A 97 11.96 -12.98 -17.18
CA ARG A 97 12.43 -13.52 -18.47
C ARG A 97 13.60 -12.71 -19.03
N ARG A 98 13.49 -11.38 -19.03
CA ARG A 98 14.55 -10.47 -19.50
C ARG A 98 15.85 -10.66 -18.71
N ILE A 99 15.77 -10.87 -17.39
CA ILE A 99 16.95 -11.12 -16.55
C ILE A 99 17.57 -12.47 -16.88
N LEU A 100 16.77 -13.54 -17.00
CA LEU A 100 17.27 -14.86 -17.39
C LEU A 100 17.99 -14.83 -18.74
N GLU A 101 17.39 -14.17 -19.74
CA GLU A 101 17.99 -14.02 -21.07
C GLU A 101 19.31 -13.24 -21.02
N ALA A 102 19.41 -12.19 -20.18
CA ALA A 102 20.64 -11.43 -19.99
C ALA A 102 21.76 -12.27 -19.35
N GLU A 103 21.39 -13.25 -18.51
CA GLU A 103 22.31 -14.25 -17.93
C GLU A 103 22.56 -15.45 -18.87
N GLY A 104 22.10 -15.39 -20.12
CA GLY A 104 22.31 -16.45 -21.12
C GLY A 104 21.37 -17.65 -21.00
N ILE A 105 20.32 -17.57 -20.17
CA ILE A 105 19.31 -18.61 -19.99
C ILE A 105 18.13 -18.32 -20.93
N GLY A 106 18.08 -19.01 -22.06
CA GLY A 106 16.98 -18.89 -23.03
C GLY A 106 15.65 -19.42 -22.46
N VAL A 107 14.59 -18.62 -22.55
CA VAL A 107 13.25 -18.99 -22.06
C VAL A 107 12.29 -19.14 -23.24
N ILE A 108 11.86 -20.37 -23.52
CA ILE A 108 10.92 -20.67 -24.61
C ILE A 108 9.48 -20.33 -24.21
N LYS A 109 9.11 -20.62 -22.97
CA LYS A 109 7.77 -20.37 -22.42
C LYS A 109 7.86 -20.11 -20.93
N ALA A 110 7.15 -19.09 -20.47
CA ALA A 110 6.96 -18.80 -19.05
C ALA A 110 5.47 -18.61 -18.77
N LEU A 111 4.99 -19.14 -17.65
CA LEU A 111 3.59 -19.03 -17.23
C LEU A 111 3.55 -18.82 -15.72
N VAL A 112 2.62 -18.01 -15.26
CA VAL A 112 2.26 -17.93 -13.84
C VAL A 112 1.23 -19.01 -13.55
N LYS A 113 1.53 -19.96 -12.67
CA LYS A 113 0.62 -21.03 -12.23
C LYS A 113 0.12 -20.71 -10.83
N ASP A 114 -1.19 -20.80 -10.61
CA ASP A 114 -1.77 -20.69 -9.27
C ASP A 114 -1.86 -22.07 -8.63
N SER A 115 -0.99 -22.37 -7.68
CA SER A 115 -0.87 -23.68 -7.03
C SER A 115 -1.96 -23.94 -5.97
N SER A 116 -2.75 -22.94 -5.56
CA SER A 116 -3.84 -23.14 -4.59
C SER A 116 -5.00 -23.97 -5.14
N ALA A 117 -5.11 -24.14 -6.46
CA ALA A 117 -6.16 -24.97 -7.08
C ALA A 117 -5.84 -26.47 -7.10
N GLU A 118 -4.58 -26.88 -6.90
CA GLU A 118 -4.17 -28.29 -7.00
C GLU A 118 -4.25 -29.04 -5.67
N MET A 119 -4.04 -28.38 -4.53
CA MET A 119 -4.12 -29.03 -3.21
C MET A 119 -5.54 -29.48 -2.81
N VAL A 120 -6.59 -28.88 -3.38
CA VAL A 120 -7.99 -29.23 -3.04
C VAL A 120 -8.44 -30.53 -3.71
N ARG A 121 -7.81 -30.94 -4.82
CA ARG A 121 -8.25 -32.12 -5.59
C ARG A 121 -7.62 -33.44 -5.15
N SER A 122 -6.56 -33.41 -4.34
CA SER A 122 -5.96 -34.64 -3.80
C SER A 122 -6.67 -35.16 -2.54
N SER A 123 -7.60 -34.40 -1.96
CA SER A 123 -8.35 -34.79 -0.75
C SER A 123 -9.80 -35.23 -1.00
N ASP A 124 -10.30 -35.17 -2.25
CA ASP A 124 -11.71 -35.46 -2.58
C ASP A 124 -11.89 -36.75 -3.42
N GLN A 125 -11.13 -37.80 -3.10
CA GLN A 125 -11.50 -39.17 -3.48
C GLN A 125 -12.32 -39.79 -2.34
N GLY A 126 -13.56 -39.32 -2.15
CA GLY A 126 -14.42 -39.94 -1.14
C GLY A 126 -15.74 -39.23 -0.84
N MET A 127 -16.61 -39.03 -1.83
CA MET A 127 -18.08 -39.20 -1.79
C MET A 127 -18.76 -38.23 -2.75
N GLY A 128 -19.54 -38.80 -3.66
CA GLY A 128 -20.20 -38.06 -4.73
C GLY A 128 -21.21 -37.02 -4.25
N ARG A 129 -21.33 -35.96 -5.05
CA ARG A 129 -22.53 -35.13 -5.15
C ARG A 129 -22.59 -34.46 -6.52
N GLU A 130 -23.56 -34.89 -7.31
CA GLU A 130 -24.02 -34.20 -8.52
C GLU A 130 -24.62 -32.84 -8.15
N VAL A 131 -24.07 -31.73 -8.65
CA VAL A 131 -24.84 -30.48 -8.80
C VAL A 131 -24.41 -29.69 -10.05
N ASN A 132 -25.26 -29.79 -11.07
CA ASN A 132 -25.69 -28.78 -12.05
C ASN A 132 -24.64 -27.86 -12.74
N ASN A 133 -24.22 -28.28 -13.94
CA ASN A 133 -23.53 -27.47 -14.95
C ASN A 133 -24.52 -26.59 -15.74
N ARG A 134 -24.56 -25.28 -15.50
CA ARG A 134 -25.03 -24.29 -16.50
C ARG A 134 -24.23 -23.00 -16.37
N PHE A 135 -23.10 -22.94 -17.07
CA PHE A 135 -22.45 -21.74 -17.64
C PHE A 135 -21.02 -22.15 -18.02
N ARG A 136 -20.86 -22.82 -19.17
CA ARG A 136 -19.55 -23.04 -19.80
C ARG A 136 -19.53 -22.27 -21.11
N SER A 137 -18.95 -21.07 -21.09
CA SER A 137 -18.45 -20.42 -22.30
C SER A 137 -17.17 -21.12 -22.73
N ASN A 138 -17.04 -21.34 -24.03
CA ASN A 138 -15.95 -22.05 -24.69
C ASN A 138 -14.59 -21.38 -24.41
N VAL A 139 -13.83 -21.97 -23.49
CA VAL A 139 -12.38 -21.86 -23.49
C VAL A 139 -11.86 -23.26 -23.77
N ASN A 140 -11.10 -23.41 -24.85
CA ASN A 140 -10.38 -24.63 -25.17
C ASN A 140 -9.30 -24.86 -24.09
N ASN A 141 -9.71 -25.39 -22.94
CA ASN A 141 -8.81 -25.88 -21.91
C ASN A 141 -8.27 -27.23 -22.41
N THR A 142 -7.12 -27.20 -23.06
CA THR A 142 -6.27 -28.38 -23.11
C THR A 142 -5.85 -28.66 -21.68
N GLU A 143 -6.54 -29.60 -21.02
CA GLU A 143 -6.19 -30.09 -19.70
C GLU A 143 -4.80 -30.71 -19.73
N ILE A 144 -3.79 -29.92 -19.34
CA ILE A 144 -2.48 -30.46 -19.00
C ILE A 144 -2.59 -30.95 -17.55
N THR A 145 -3.12 -32.17 -17.36
CA THR A 145 -3.03 -32.91 -16.11
C THR A 145 -1.61 -33.45 -15.94
N ASN A 146 -0.65 -32.57 -15.66
CA ASN A 146 0.69 -32.99 -15.31
C ASN A 146 0.82 -33.02 -13.79
N THR A 147 0.70 -34.22 -13.21
CA THR A 147 1.24 -34.57 -11.89
C THR A 147 2.77 -34.62 -11.92
N GLN A 148 3.40 -33.62 -12.55
CA GLN A 148 4.84 -33.44 -12.46
C GLN A 148 5.15 -32.93 -11.07
N THR A 149 5.87 -33.74 -10.29
CA THR A 149 6.61 -33.28 -9.13
C THR A 149 7.52 -32.14 -9.57
N THR A 150 7.13 -30.92 -9.24
CA THR A 150 7.95 -29.74 -9.51
C THR A 150 9.11 -29.77 -8.53
N ARG A 151 10.34 -29.64 -9.06
CA ARG A 151 11.53 -29.47 -8.23
C ARG A 151 11.76 -27.98 -8.04
N GLU A 152 11.78 -27.53 -6.79
CA GLU A 152 12.19 -26.16 -6.47
C GLU A 152 13.65 -25.94 -6.91
N LEU A 153 13.87 -24.88 -7.70
CA LEU A 153 15.20 -24.51 -8.21
C LEU A 153 15.85 -23.41 -7.37
N ALA A 154 15.04 -22.49 -6.85
CA ALA A 154 15.47 -21.38 -6.01
C ALA A 154 14.28 -20.84 -5.22
N ALA A 155 14.57 -20.27 -4.05
CA ALA A 155 13.63 -19.52 -3.24
C ALA A 155 14.28 -18.19 -2.82
N VAL A 156 13.45 -17.17 -2.65
CA VAL A 156 13.86 -15.88 -2.10
C VAL A 156 12.95 -15.59 -0.92
N GLU A 157 13.55 -15.46 0.25
CA GLU A 157 12.81 -15.08 1.46
C GLU A 157 12.64 -13.56 1.53
N SER A 158 11.50 -13.13 2.08
CA SER A 158 11.23 -11.72 2.31
C SER A 158 12.08 -11.18 3.46
N LEU A 159 12.08 -9.85 3.60
CA LEU A 159 12.56 -9.23 4.82
C LEU A 159 11.72 -9.69 6.03
N PRO A 160 12.31 -9.72 7.25
CA PRO A 160 11.55 -9.99 8.46
C PRO A 160 10.34 -9.06 8.61
N LEU A 161 9.24 -9.58 9.16
CA LEU A 161 7.97 -8.85 9.31
C LEU A 161 8.15 -7.48 9.99
N ALA A 162 9.05 -7.36 10.97
CA ALA A 162 9.35 -6.09 11.63
C ALA A 162 9.79 -4.97 10.66
N LEU A 163 10.58 -5.29 9.63
CA LEU A 163 11.00 -4.33 8.62
C LEU A 163 9.86 -4.00 7.65
N LEU A 164 9.02 -4.99 7.32
CA LEU A 164 7.83 -4.76 6.51
C LEU A 164 6.80 -3.87 7.24
N LEU A 165 6.62 -4.06 8.54
CA LEU A 165 5.78 -3.19 9.37
C LEU A 165 6.30 -1.76 9.40
N LYS A 166 7.63 -1.57 9.44
CA LYS A 166 8.25 -0.25 9.35
C LYS A 166 7.93 0.43 8.03
N GLU A 167 8.02 -0.31 6.91
CA GLU A 167 7.62 0.20 5.60
C GLU A 167 6.13 0.60 5.57
N ILE A 168 5.25 -0.27 6.05
CA ILE A 168 3.81 -0.01 6.15
C ILE A 168 3.53 1.25 6.97
N ASN A 169 4.11 1.36 8.17
CA ASN A 169 3.73 2.39 9.13
C ASN A 169 4.46 3.72 8.91
N GLN A 170 5.74 3.72 8.55
CA GLN A 170 6.50 4.95 8.31
C GLN A 170 6.19 5.57 6.95
N HIS A 171 5.97 4.76 5.91
CA HIS A 171 5.72 5.24 4.56
C HIS A 171 4.24 5.15 4.14
N SER A 172 3.38 4.61 5.02
CA SER A 172 1.96 4.40 4.73
C SER A 172 1.74 3.54 3.48
N ASN A 173 2.52 2.47 3.35
CA ASN A 173 2.55 1.65 2.14
C ASN A 173 1.30 0.76 2.05
N ASN A 174 0.31 1.22 1.29
CA ASN A 174 -0.99 0.55 1.12
C ASN A 174 -0.85 -0.86 0.53
N LEU A 175 0.06 -1.04 -0.43
CA LEU A 175 0.24 -2.35 -1.07
C LEU A 175 0.75 -3.39 -0.07
N TYR A 176 1.66 -3.00 0.82
CA TYR A 176 2.20 -3.91 1.83
C TYR A 176 1.14 -4.25 2.88
N ALA A 177 0.27 -3.30 3.23
CA ALA A 177 -0.84 -3.53 4.13
C ALA A 177 -1.85 -4.54 3.55
N GLU A 178 -2.24 -4.40 2.28
CA GLU A 178 -3.11 -5.37 1.60
C GLU A 178 -2.43 -6.74 1.43
N ALA A 179 -1.13 -6.76 1.11
CA ALA A 179 -0.38 -8.01 0.99
C ALA A 179 -0.33 -8.78 2.33
N LEU A 180 -0.15 -8.07 3.45
CA LEU A 180 -0.20 -8.67 4.78
C LEU A 180 -1.61 -9.19 5.11
N LEU A 181 -2.66 -8.45 4.75
CA LEU A 181 -4.04 -8.89 4.91
C LEU A 181 -4.32 -10.17 4.11
N HIS A 182 -3.87 -10.22 2.86
CA HIS A 182 -4.00 -11.41 2.00
C HIS A 182 -3.20 -12.61 2.51
N GLN A 183 -2.05 -12.38 3.16
CA GLN A 183 -1.30 -13.46 3.80
C GLN A 183 -2.13 -14.13 4.89
N LEU A 184 -2.85 -13.36 5.70
CA LEU A 184 -3.73 -13.88 6.75
C LEU A 184 -4.90 -14.72 6.20
N GLU A 185 -5.35 -14.49 4.96
CA GLU A 185 -6.37 -15.36 4.33
C GLU A 185 -5.90 -16.81 4.22
N THR A 186 -4.63 -17.00 3.88
CA THR A 186 -4.05 -18.33 3.64
C THR A 186 -3.85 -19.13 4.93
N GLU A 187 -3.83 -18.45 6.08
CA GLU A 187 -3.68 -19.08 7.39
C GLU A 187 -5.02 -19.56 7.97
N VAL A 188 -6.15 -18.98 7.53
CA VAL A 188 -7.50 -19.26 8.08
C VAL A 188 -8.26 -20.35 7.30
N GLY A 189 -7.85 -20.72 6.08
CA GLY A 189 -8.46 -21.83 5.36
C GLY A 189 -7.99 -22.01 3.91
N SER A 190 -8.40 -23.10 3.26
CA SER A 190 -8.01 -23.48 1.89
C SER A 190 -8.73 -22.68 0.78
N GLU A 191 -9.82 -21.97 1.10
CA GLU A 191 -10.50 -21.08 0.16
C GLU A 191 -10.08 -19.63 0.41
N SER A 192 -9.11 -19.11 -0.36
CA SER A 192 -8.70 -17.70 -0.34
C SER A 192 -9.89 -16.82 -0.73
N SER A 193 -10.57 -16.26 0.25
CA SER A 193 -11.59 -15.23 0.06
C SER A 193 -11.08 -13.95 0.71
N PRO A 194 -11.16 -12.78 0.04
CA PRO A 194 -10.79 -11.47 0.61
C PRO A 194 -11.35 -11.19 2.00
N LYS A 195 -12.47 -11.85 2.35
CA LYS A 195 -13.13 -11.73 3.65
C LYS A 195 -12.38 -12.47 4.76
N LEU A 196 -11.61 -13.52 4.48
CA LEU A 196 -10.93 -14.31 5.52
C LEU A 196 -9.82 -13.53 6.22
N GLY A 197 -9.05 -12.71 5.49
CA GLY A 197 -8.03 -11.87 6.08
C GLY A 197 -8.64 -10.86 7.05
N LEU A 198 -9.76 -10.24 6.67
CA LEU A 198 -10.50 -9.32 7.55
C LEU A 198 -11.04 -10.05 8.78
N VAL A 199 -11.56 -11.27 8.63
CA VAL A 199 -12.02 -12.11 9.75
C VAL A 199 -10.86 -12.41 10.71
N ALA A 200 -9.66 -12.72 10.19
CA ALA A 200 -8.47 -12.94 11.02
C ALA A 200 -8.13 -11.70 11.86
N VAL A 201 -8.13 -10.52 11.23
CA VAL A 201 -7.88 -9.24 11.93
C VAL A 201 -8.94 -8.98 13.00
N GLN A 202 -10.22 -9.22 12.69
CA GLN A 202 -11.32 -9.05 13.65
C GLN A 202 -11.18 -9.98 14.85
N GLN A 203 -10.78 -11.24 14.61
CA GLN A 203 -10.54 -12.21 15.66
C GLN A 203 -9.37 -11.76 16.56
N SER A 204 -8.24 -11.36 15.97
CA SER A 204 -7.09 -10.86 16.74
C SER A 204 -7.42 -9.61 17.56
N LEU A 205 -8.20 -8.67 17.03
CA LEU A 205 -8.67 -7.50 17.77
C LEU A 205 -9.59 -7.88 18.94
N THR A 206 -10.47 -8.85 18.73
CA THR A 206 -11.36 -9.38 19.77
C THR A 206 -10.56 -10.07 20.89
N GLU A 207 -9.59 -10.91 20.52
CA GLU A 207 -8.68 -11.59 21.44
C GLU A 207 -7.82 -10.61 22.25
N LEU A 208 -7.41 -9.50 21.62
CA LEU A 208 -6.70 -8.41 22.29
C LEU A 208 -7.61 -7.64 23.27
N GLY A 209 -8.93 -7.71 23.08
CA GLY A 209 -9.94 -7.08 23.95
C GLY A 209 -10.54 -5.77 23.41
N VAL A 210 -10.48 -5.55 22.10
CA VAL A 210 -11.13 -4.42 21.40
C VAL A 210 -12.58 -4.79 21.11
N ASP A 211 -13.52 -3.86 21.35
CA ASP A 211 -14.94 -4.09 21.09
C ASP A 211 -15.21 -4.20 19.57
N PRO A 212 -15.69 -5.34 19.06
CA PRO A 212 -15.95 -5.52 17.63
C PRO A 212 -17.06 -4.60 17.08
N LYS A 213 -17.88 -3.98 17.94
CA LYS A 213 -18.89 -2.98 17.52
C LYS A 213 -18.30 -1.60 17.29
N SER A 214 -17.05 -1.38 17.69
CA SER A 214 -16.39 -0.06 17.65
C SER A 214 -15.66 0.22 16.34
N TYR A 215 -15.66 -0.75 15.40
CA TYR A 215 -15.04 -0.64 14.08
C TYR A 215 -15.79 -1.46 13.00
N SER A 216 -15.51 -1.16 11.73
CA SER A 216 -15.89 -1.91 10.54
C SER A 216 -14.74 -1.85 9.55
N LEU A 217 -14.23 -3.01 9.14
CA LEU A 217 -13.05 -3.12 8.27
C LEU A 217 -13.48 -3.60 6.90
N ALA A 218 -13.00 -2.94 5.86
CA ALA A 218 -13.29 -3.22 4.46
C ALA A 218 -12.02 -3.56 3.66
N ASP A 219 -10.86 -3.09 4.10
CA ASP A 219 -9.54 -3.40 3.54
C ASP A 219 -8.43 -3.27 4.60
N GLY A 220 -7.18 -3.56 4.23
CA GLY A 220 -6.03 -3.50 5.14
C GLY A 220 -5.33 -2.15 5.16
N SER A 221 -5.44 -1.37 4.08
CA SER A 221 -4.73 -0.11 3.87
C SER A 221 -5.44 1.13 4.43
N GLY A 222 -6.76 1.06 4.61
CA GLY A 222 -7.58 2.21 5.01
C GLY A 222 -8.07 3.07 3.83
N LEU A 223 -7.86 2.65 2.57
CA LEU A 223 -8.28 3.40 1.38
C LEU A 223 -9.80 3.36 1.16
N SER A 224 -10.45 2.27 1.53
CA SER A 224 -11.89 2.09 1.42
C SER A 224 -12.61 3.07 2.35
N ARG A 225 -13.54 3.84 1.77
CA ARG A 225 -14.43 4.73 2.53
C ARG A 225 -15.44 3.96 3.41
N HIS A 226 -15.50 2.64 3.29
CA HIS A 226 -16.31 1.78 4.14
C HIS A 226 -15.58 1.37 5.43
N ASN A 227 -14.29 1.69 5.56
CA ASN A 227 -13.59 1.55 6.83
C ASN A 227 -14.14 2.56 7.83
N LEU A 228 -14.54 2.08 9.00
CA LEU A 228 -15.04 2.89 10.11
C LEU A 228 -14.33 2.45 11.39
N ALA A 229 -13.85 3.40 12.18
CA ALA A 229 -13.34 3.13 13.51
C ALA A 229 -13.57 4.35 14.38
N SER A 230 -13.98 4.14 15.63
CA SER A 230 -14.03 5.24 16.61
C SER A 230 -12.61 5.61 17.06
N PRO A 231 -12.35 6.88 17.43
CA PRO A 231 -11.06 7.25 18.05
C PRO A 231 -10.76 6.41 19.30
N PHE A 232 -11.80 6.05 20.05
CA PHE A 232 -11.68 5.18 21.21
C PHE A 232 -11.19 3.78 20.85
N ALA A 233 -11.72 3.17 19.78
CA ALA A 233 -11.28 1.85 19.31
C ALA A 233 -9.79 1.83 18.96
N ILE A 234 -9.32 2.86 18.25
CA ILE A 234 -7.90 2.99 17.87
C ILE A 234 -7.03 3.20 19.11
N ALA A 235 -7.40 4.12 20.00
CA ALA A 235 -6.66 4.36 21.23
C ALA A 235 -6.65 3.13 22.16
N GLN A 236 -7.76 2.39 22.25
CA GLN A 236 -7.84 1.13 22.98
C GLN A 236 -6.90 0.08 22.37
N THR A 237 -6.92 -0.07 21.05
CA THR A 237 -6.03 -1.01 20.31
C THR A 237 -4.57 -0.70 20.60
N LEU A 238 -4.15 0.57 20.46
CA LEU A 238 -2.77 1.00 20.76
C LEU A 238 -2.40 0.77 22.23
N ARG A 239 -3.30 1.10 23.17
CA ARG A 239 -3.07 0.88 24.61
C ARG A 239 -2.89 -0.61 24.94
N LEU A 240 -3.66 -1.48 24.30
CA LEU A 240 -3.56 -2.93 24.49
C LEU A 240 -2.31 -3.49 23.79
N MET A 241 -1.98 -3.01 22.60
CA MET A 241 -0.76 -3.39 21.88
C MET A 241 0.50 -3.10 22.69
N ALA A 242 0.52 -1.97 23.39
CA ALA A 242 1.61 -1.57 24.28
C ALA A 242 1.83 -2.51 25.49
N GLN A 243 0.90 -3.43 25.77
CA GLN A 243 0.99 -4.42 26.85
C GLN A 243 1.42 -5.81 26.35
N THR A 244 1.61 -5.97 25.04
CA THR A 244 2.03 -7.24 24.44
C THR A 244 3.56 -7.37 24.42
N PRO A 245 4.11 -8.59 24.31
CA PRO A 245 5.55 -8.79 24.08
C PRO A 245 6.08 -8.13 22.79
N LEU A 246 5.19 -7.81 21.85
CA LEU A 246 5.51 -7.19 20.56
C LEU A 246 5.39 -5.65 20.58
N ALA A 247 5.12 -5.05 21.74
CA ALA A 247 4.90 -3.61 21.91
C ALA A 247 6.04 -2.78 21.30
N GLN A 248 7.29 -3.13 21.61
CA GLN A 248 8.46 -2.39 21.12
C GLN A 248 8.58 -2.46 19.60
N VAL A 249 8.44 -3.66 19.01
CA VAL A 249 8.51 -3.85 17.54
C VAL A 249 7.46 -3.01 16.83
N TYR A 250 6.21 -3.03 17.30
CA TYR A 250 5.15 -2.22 16.71
C TYR A 250 5.42 -0.72 16.88
N ARG A 251 5.83 -0.29 18.07
CA ARG A 251 6.08 1.12 18.37
C ARG A 251 7.23 1.69 17.52
N GLU A 252 8.30 0.93 17.32
CA GLU A 252 9.44 1.29 16.47
C GLU A 252 9.10 1.33 14.97
N SER A 253 8.04 0.62 14.56
CA SER A 253 7.56 0.67 13.18
C SER A 253 6.85 1.98 12.83
N LEU A 254 6.36 2.74 13.81
CA LEU A 254 5.64 4.00 13.58
C LEU A 254 6.57 5.13 13.10
N ALA A 255 5.99 6.12 12.41
CA ALA A 255 6.71 7.34 12.06
C ALA A 255 7.01 8.14 13.33
N THR A 256 8.21 8.72 13.42
CA THR A 256 8.65 9.50 14.58
C THR A 256 8.79 10.98 14.20
N ALA A 257 8.22 11.87 15.02
CA ALA A 257 8.28 13.32 14.82
C ALA A 257 9.72 13.81 14.58
N GLU A 258 9.91 14.52 13.47
CA GLU A 258 11.18 15.06 12.96
C GLU A 258 12.25 14.02 12.57
N VAL A 259 12.04 12.74 12.87
CA VAL A 259 13.05 11.70 12.68
C VAL A 259 12.78 10.81 11.47
N SER A 260 11.53 10.35 11.28
CA SER A 260 11.25 9.31 10.29
C SER A 260 9.83 9.32 9.72
N GLY A 261 9.67 8.66 8.56
CA GLY A 261 8.39 8.43 7.92
C GLY A 261 7.62 9.70 7.57
N THR A 262 6.29 9.61 7.61
CA THR A 262 5.36 10.72 7.32
C THR A 262 5.41 11.86 8.35
N LEU A 263 6.20 11.74 9.42
CA LEU A 263 6.40 12.77 10.43
C LEU A 263 7.80 13.40 10.40
N ARG A 264 8.69 12.98 9.51
CA ARG A 264 10.09 13.47 9.43
C ARG A 264 10.23 14.99 9.26
N ASP A 265 9.24 15.63 8.63
CA ASP A 265 9.23 17.06 8.36
C ASP A 265 8.23 17.82 9.26
N ARG A 266 7.66 17.16 10.29
CA ARG A 266 6.65 17.72 11.22
C ARG A 266 7.21 17.82 12.63
N PHE A 267 6.65 18.76 13.40
CA PHE A 267 7.01 18.99 14.81
C PHE A 267 8.47 19.42 15.06
N ARG A 268 9.13 20.01 14.05
CA ARG A 268 10.48 20.57 14.19
C ARG A 268 10.52 21.66 15.27
N ASP A 269 11.56 21.63 16.10
CA ASP A 269 11.78 22.59 17.19
C ASP A 269 10.62 22.67 18.19
N THR A 270 9.89 21.57 18.38
CA THR A 270 8.78 21.48 19.35
C THR A 270 9.04 20.44 20.45
N ALA A 271 8.22 20.47 21.50
CA ALA A 271 8.29 19.51 22.59
C ALA A 271 8.00 18.04 22.18
N ALA A 272 7.40 17.81 21.01
CA ALA A 272 7.06 16.49 20.49
C ALA A 272 8.20 15.82 19.70
N LEU A 273 9.27 16.56 19.38
CA LEU A 273 10.42 16.06 18.62
C LEU A 273 11.00 14.79 19.25
N GLY A 274 11.12 13.72 18.45
CA GLY A 274 11.63 12.42 18.89
C GLY A 274 10.78 11.67 19.93
N LYS A 275 9.71 12.28 20.45
CA LYS A 275 8.86 11.74 21.52
C LYS A 275 7.48 11.30 21.03
N LEU A 276 7.06 11.79 19.86
CA LEU A 276 5.84 11.37 19.19
C LEU A 276 6.14 10.25 18.20
N GLN A 277 5.48 9.11 18.38
CA GLN A 277 5.46 7.99 17.44
C GLN A 277 4.02 7.72 17.03
N ALA A 278 3.67 7.98 15.78
CA ALA A 278 2.28 7.91 15.34
C ALA A 278 2.13 7.49 13.89
N LYS A 279 0.92 7.03 13.56
CA LYS A 279 0.50 6.76 12.19
C LYS A 279 -0.37 7.92 11.70
N THR A 280 -0.05 8.43 10.52
CA THR A 280 -0.86 9.43 9.81
C THR A 280 -1.90 8.77 8.90
N GLY A 281 -3.03 9.44 8.71
CA GLY A 281 -4.03 9.11 7.69
C GLY A 281 -4.49 10.37 6.95
N THR A 282 -4.61 10.32 5.63
CA THR A 282 -5.08 11.45 4.82
C THR A 282 -5.81 10.94 3.59
N LEU A 283 -7.07 11.34 3.44
CA LEU A 283 -7.88 11.18 2.23
C LEU A 283 -8.62 12.49 1.98
N SER A 284 -9.23 12.64 0.81
CA SER A 284 -10.09 13.81 0.55
C SER A 284 -11.22 13.88 1.59
N GLY A 285 -11.22 14.99 2.36
CA GLY A 285 -12.15 15.26 3.46
C GLY A 285 -11.83 14.55 4.78
N VAL A 286 -10.69 13.85 4.90
CA VAL A 286 -10.32 13.06 6.09
C VAL A 286 -8.86 13.30 6.49
N SER A 287 -8.61 13.57 7.77
CA SER A 287 -7.27 13.65 8.35
C SER A 287 -7.23 12.95 9.70
N ALA A 288 -6.19 12.18 9.94
CA ALA A 288 -6.04 11.38 11.16
C ALA A 288 -4.59 11.35 11.65
N LEU A 289 -4.44 11.31 12.97
CA LEU A 289 -3.17 11.04 13.64
C LEU A 289 -3.45 10.29 14.94
N SER A 290 -2.85 9.11 15.08
CA SER A 290 -3.01 8.26 16.27
C SER A 290 -1.68 7.63 16.63
N GLY A 291 -1.37 7.56 17.92
CA GLY A 291 -0.07 7.05 18.35
C GLY A 291 0.23 7.21 19.83
N TYR A 292 1.53 7.16 20.11
CA TYR A 292 2.12 7.28 21.44
C TYR A 292 2.86 8.60 21.56
N LEU A 293 2.74 9.25 22.71
CA LEU A 293 3.47 10.46 23.05
C LEU A 293 4.15 10.28 24.40
N ASP A 294 5.49 10.27 24.38
CA ASP A 294 6.28 10.29 25.61
C ASP A 294 6.36 11.71 26.15
N ILE A 295 5.94 11.89 27.40
CA ILE A 295 5.95 13.17 28.10
C ILE A 295 6.89 13.03 29.29
N PRO A 296 7.88 13.95 29.45
CA PRO A 296 8.75 13.95 30.63
C PRO A 296 7.93 13.92 31.92
N ASP A 297 8.33 13.07 32.86
CA ASP A 297 7.71 12.94 34.19
C ASP A 297 6.21 12.59 34.18
N TYR A 298 5.69 12.07 33.07
CA TYR A 298 4.32 11.59 32.92
C TYR A 298 4.30 10.22 32.22
N LYS A 299 3.21 9.47 32.36
CA LYS A 299 3.07 8.19 31.64
C LYS A 299 2.93 8.44 30.15
N THR A 300 3.50 7.55 29.32
CA THR A 300 3.26 7.58 27.87
C THR A 300 1.77 7.69 27.58
N LEU A 301 1.40 8.70 26.81
CA LEU A 301 0.02 8.90 26.38
C LEU A 301 -0.25 8.08 25.12
N VAL A 302 -1.46 7.56 25.04
CA VAL A 302 -2.03 6.99 23.82
C VAL A 302 -3.17 7.90 23.38
N PHE A 303 -3.18 8.28 22.10
CA PHE A 303 -4.20 9.17 21.57
C PHE A 303 -4.65 8.76 20.17
N SER A 304 -5.82 9.26 19.78
CA SER A 304 -6.33 9.16 18.41
C SER A 304 -7.15 10.39 18.08
N ILE A 305 -6.74 11.11 17.04
CA ILE A 305 -7.45 12.29 16.52
C ILE A 305 -7.91 11.96 15.11
N LEU A 306 -9.23 11.94 14.89
CA LEU A 306 -9.85 11.67 13.59
C LEU A 306 -10.72 12.85 13.20
N VAL A 307 -10.51 13.40 12.02
CA VAL A 307 -11.32 14.47 11.42
C VAL A 307 -11.89 13.95 10.11
N ASN A 308 -13.22 13.97 9.98
CA ASN A 308 -13.95 13.51 8.80
C ASN A 308 -14.83 14.63 8.26
N GLN A 309 -15.19 14.54 6.97
CA GLN A 309 -16.17 15.41 6.30
C GLN A 309 -15.87 16.90 6.41
N SER A 310 -14.60 17.28 6.45
CA SER A 310 -14.21 18.68 6.50
C SER A 310 -14.14 19.28 5.09
N ASP A 311 -14.59 20.52 4.97
CA ASP A 311 -14.43 21.40 3.80
C ASP A 311 -13.08 22.14 3.80
N GLN A 312 -12.29 22.00 4.87
CA GLN A 312 -11.01 22.65 5.02
C GLN A 312 -9.92 21.96 4.21
N SER A 313 -8.90 22.72 3.83
CA SER A 313 -7.71 22.16 3.19
C SER A 313 -7.01 21.15 4.11
N ALA A 314 -6.41 20.12 3.52
CA ALA A 314 -5.62 19.13 4.26
C ALA A 314 -4.52 19.78 5.12
N ALA A 315 -3.90 20.86 4.62
CA ALA A 315 -2.89 21.61 5.35
C ALA A 315 -3.45 22.29 6.61
N THR A 316 -4.66 22.83 6.56
CA THR A 316 -5.34 23.40 7.74
C THR A 316 -5.63 22.34 8.78
N LEU A 317 -6.18 21.20 8.36
CA LEU A 317 -6.47 20.08 9.28
C LEU A 317 -5.21 19.52 9.92
N LEU A 318 -4.15 19.33 9.14
CA LEU A 318 -2.85 18.86 9.65
C LEU A 318 -2.30 19.81 10.73
N ARG A 319 -2.35 21.13 10.51
CA ARG A 319 -1.92 22.11 11.52
C ARG A 319 -2.75 22.05 12.80
N ALA A 320 -4.08 21.97 12.69
CA ALA A 320 -4.95 21.87 13.86
C ALA A 320 -4.68 20.60 14.67
N ILE A 321 -4.44 19.47 13.99
CA ILE A 321 -4.05 18.21 14.65
C ILE A 321 -2.69 18.38 15.36
N ASP A 322 -1.71 19.03 14.72
CA ASP A 322 -0.41 19.28 15.32
C ASP A 322 -0.52 20.14 16.58
N GLU A 323 -1.34 21.20 16.55
CA GLU A 323 -1.61 22.05 17.71
C GLU A 323 -2.22 21.26 18.88
N ILE A 324 -3.17 20.37 18.61
CA ILE A 324 -3.75 19.49 19.64
C ILE A 324 -2.67 18.61 20.26
N VAL A 325 -1.80 17.99 19.44
CA VAL A 325 -0.70 17.17 19.96
C VAL A 325 0.27 17.99 20.82
N LEU A 326 0.59 19.21 20.39
CA LEU A 326 1.44 20.11 21.18
C LEU A 326 0.80 20.51 22.51
N LEU A 327 -0.52 20.64 22.58
CA LEU A 327 -1.21 20.84 23.85
C LEU A 327 -1.06 19.62 24.77
N LEU A 328 -1.14 18.39 24.23
CA LEU A 328 -0.93 17.17 25.02
C LEU A 328 0.47 17.11 25.64
N THR A 329 1.50 17.66 24.99
CA THR A 329 2.88 17.67 25.54
C THR A 329 3.01 18.47 26.85
N ARG A 330 2.02 19.29 27.19
CA ARG A 330 2.00 20.13 28.40
C ARG A 330 1.36 19.46 29.60
N LEU A 331 0.89 18.22 29.46
CA LEU A 331 0.31 17.47 30.57
C LEU A 331 1.37 17.17 31.62
N GLY A 332 0.98 17.26 32.88
CA GLY A 332 1.80 16.95 34.05
C GLY A 332 0.92 16.49 35.20
N TYR A 333 1.51 15.86 36.21
CA TYR A 333 0.80 15.56 37.44
C TYR A 333 0.45 16.86 38.18
N CYS A 334 -0.80 16.96 38.63
CA CYS A 334 -1.25 18.04 39.51
C CYS A 334 -0.64 17.91 40.91
#